data_AF-A0A923ZI92-F1
#
_entry.id   AF-A0A923ZI92-F1
#
_cell.length_a   1.000
_cell.length_b   1.000
_cell.length_c   1.000
_cell.angle_alpha   90.00
_cell.angle_beta   90.00
_cell.angle_gamma   90.00
#
_symmetry.space_group_name_H-M   'P 1'
#
loop_
_entity.id
_entity.type
_entity.pdbx_description
1 polymer ?
#
loop_
_entity_poly.entity_id
_entity_poly.type
_entity_poly.pdbx_seq_one_letter_code
_entity_poly.pdbx_strand_id
1 'polypeptide(L)'
;MPIMTLVAGLLGLMAPSVLQTQVEAFSGQTAMVDPRLLLPACARPDFAWGAGGHSVVAHCAAPEWRVFVPVGQRGAVVPPVPVALPSFTPRPDAEAPAVRRGDRVTLEVGGDGFVIGMDAVAEADAKDGRVPVRAAAGGRRLTGAIGADGRVRLRALSSMVNGR
;
A
#
# COMPACT_ATOMS: atom_id res chain seq x y z
N MET A 1 -39.78 37.03 -1.79
CA MET A 1 -39.00 36.05 -2.56
C MET A 1 -38.34 35.08 -1.58
N PRO A 2 -38.95 33.93 -1.25
CA PRO A 2 -38.31 32.93 -0.42
C PRO A 2 -37.31 32.13 -1.27
N ILE A 3 -36.06 32.11 -0.83
CA ILE A 3 -35.00 31.28 -1.38
C ILE A 3 -35.35 29.84 -1.01
N MET A 4 -35.87 29.11 -2.01
CA MET A 4 -36.16 27.70 -1.93
C MET A 4 -34.82 26.96 -1.81
N THR A 5 -34.45 26.61 -0.57
CA THR A 5 -33.31 25.75 -0.29
C THR A 5 -33.61 24.39 -0.91
N LEU A 6 -33.01 24.14 -2.07
CA LEU A 6 -33.11 22.87 -2.78
C LEU A 6 -32.40 21.82 -1.93
N VAL A 7 -33.18 21.03 -1.18
CA VAL A 7 -32.70 19.81 -0.53
C VAL A 7 -32.24 18.88 -1.66
N ALA A 8 -30.93 18.77 -1.84
CA ALA A 8 -30.29 17.81 -2.73
C ALA A 8 -30.47 16.40 -2.16
N GLY A 9 -31.70 15.88 -2.24
CA GLY A 9 -32.01 14.47 -2.07
C GLY A 9 -31.84 13.76 -3.40
N LEU A 10 -30.59 13.49 -3.79
CA LEU A 10 -30.30 12.55 -4.88
C LEU A 10 -29.01 11.80 -4.55
N LEU A 11 -29.20 10.50 -4.31
CA LEU A 11 -28.23 9.42 -4.06
C LEU A 11 -27.80 9.27 -2.60
N GLY A 12 -28.53 8.42 -1.87
CA GLY A 12 -28.26 8.01 -0.49
C GLY A 12 -26.96 7.23 -0.38
N LEU A 13 -25.85 7.95 -0.46
CA LEU A 13 -24.50 7.48 -0.20
C LEU A 13 -23.98 8.13 1.08
N MET A 14 -23.32 7.34 1.90
CA MET A 14 -22.57 7.85 3.04
C MET A 14 -21.26 8.44 2.54
N ALA A 15 -20.99 9.70 2.89
CA ALA A 15 -19.73 10.33 2.55
C ALA A 15 -18.56 9.63 3.29
N PRO A 16 -17.44 9.31 2.61
CA PRO A 16 -16.27 8.68 3.23
C PRO A 16 -15.71 9.44 4.43
N SER A 17 -15.76 10.77 4.40
CA SER A 17 -15.33 11.63 5.51
C SER A 17 -16.20 11.47 6.76
N VAL A 18 -17.51 11.25 6.59
CA VAL A 18 -18.43 11.01 7.73
C VAL A 18 -18.11 9.66 8.38
N LEU A 19 -17.86 8.63 7.57
CA LEU A 19 -17.44 7.32 8.09
C LEU A 19 -16.09 7.44 8.81
N GLN A 20 -15.13 8.18 8.24
CA GLN A 20 -13.84 8.42 8.86
C GLN A 20 -13.99 9.05 10.25
N THR A 21 -14.74 10.15 10.37
CA THR A 21 -14.97 10.81 11.66
C THR A 21 -15.62 9.88 12.70
N GLN A 22 -16.57 9.05 12.29
CA GLN A 22 -17.22 8.09 13.20
C GLN A 22 -16.25 7.01 13.70
N VAL A 23 -15.41 6.47 12.82
CA VAL A 23 -14.38 5.49 13.19
C VAL A 23 -13.30 6.11 14.08
N GLU A 24 -12.92 7.36 13.83
CA GLU A 24 -11.98 8.10 14.69
C GLU A 24 -12.57 8.33 16.08
N ALA A 25 -13.86 8.68 16.16
CA ALA A 25 -14.57 8.84 17.43
C ALA A 25 -14.68 7.52 18.22
N PHE A 26 -14.87 6.40 17.53
CA PHE A 26 -14.92 5.07 18.15
C PHE A 26 -13.55 4.57 18.62
N SER A 27 -12.52 4.70 17.78
CA SER A 27 -11.18 4.15 18.06
C SER A 27 -10.28 5.08 18.87
N GLY A 28 -10.55 6.38 18.88
CA GLY A 28 -9.65 7.39 19.44
C GLY A 28 -8.34 7.56 18.63
N GLN A 29 -8.29 7.00 17.43
CA GLN A 29 -7.12 7.00 16.55
C GLN A 29 -7.47 7.57 15.18
N THR A 30 -6.49 8.12 14.46
CA THR A 30 -6.69 8.55 13.07
C THR A 30 -7.06 7.35 12.20
N ALA A 31 -8.12 7.50 11.42
CA ALA A 31 -8.63 6.49 10.50
C ALA A 31 -8.30 6.89 9.06
N MET A 32 -8.00 5.91 8.20
CA MET A 32 -7.76 6.15 6.78
C MET A 32 -8.89 5.51 5.97
N VAL A 33 -9.78 6.34 5.44
CA VAL A 33 -10.89 5.92 4.57
C VAL A 33 -10.60 6.41 3.15
N ASP A 34 -10.74 5.52 2.16
CA ASP A 34 -10.56 5.89 0.75
C ASP A 34 -11.66 6.89 0.33
N PRO A 35 -11.31 8.08 -0.20
CA PRO A 35 -12.29 9.08 -0.63
C PRO A 35 -13.15 8.64 -1.82
N ARG A 36 -12.76 7.58 -2.53
CA ARG A 36 -13.53 6.98 -3.63
C ARG A 36 -14.49 5.89 -3.15
N LEU A 37 -14.54 5.62 -1.85
CA LEU A 37 -15.41 4.61 -1.28
C LEU A 37 -16.88 5.04 -1.43
N LEU A 38 -17.66 4.27 -2.19
CA LEU A 38 -19.08 4.51 -2.40
C LEU A 38 -19.88 3.53 -1.54
N LEU A 39 -20.34 3.99 -0.38
CA LEU A 39 -21.19 3.20 0.51
C LEU A 39 -22.63 3.73 0.47
N PRO A 40 -23.64 2.85 0.39
CA PRO A 40 -25.01 3.23 0.64
C PRO A 40 -25.19 3.88 2.03
N ALA A 41 -26.05 4.89 2.12
CA ALA A 41 -26.31 5.61 3.36
C ALA A 41 -26.85 4.67 4.44
N CYS A 42 -26.17 4.65 5.59
CA CYS A 42 -26.58 3.87 6.75
C CYS A 42 -27.00 4.81 7.88
N ALA A 43 -28.23 4.63 8.40
CA ALA A 43 -28.73 5.44 9.51
C ALA A 43 -28.04 5.11 10.83
N ARG A 44 -27.64 3.84 11.02
CA ARG A 44 -27.00 3.35 12.24
C ARG A 44 -25.92 2.32 11.90
N PRO A 45 -24.69 2.76 11.62
CA PRO A 45 -23.56 1.86 11.51
C PRO A 45 -23.13 1.42 12.91
N ASP A 46 -22.78 0.15 13.01
CA ASP A 46 -22.20 -0.47 14.21
C ASP A 46 -20.70 -0.67 13.98
N PHE A 47 -19.93 -0.57 15.07
CA PHE A 47 -18.48 -0.61 15.04
C PHE A 47 -17.94 -1.67 15.99
N ALA A 48 -16.96 -2.43 15.52
CA ALA A 48 -16.25 -3.42 16.32
C ALA A 48 -14.75 -3.39 16.01
N TRP A 49 -13.92 -3.77 16.97
CA TRP A 49 -12.50 -3.97 16.71
C TRP A 49 -12.27 -5.21 15.83
N GLY A 50 -11.47 -5.04 14.78
CA GLY A 50 -10.99 -6.14 13.96
C GLY A 50 -9.91 -6.95 14.67
N ALA A 51 -9.68 -8.18 14.20
CA ALA A 51 -8.60 -9.01 14.69
C ALA A 51 -7.25 -8.30 14.50
N GLY A 52 -6.48 -8.17 15.59
CA GLY A 52 -5.18 -7.50 15.59
C GLY A 52 -5.18 -6.03 16.05
N GLY A 53 -6.34 -5.42 16.37
CA GLY A 53 -6.41 -4.12 17.06
C GLY A 53 -5.93 -2.91 16.26
N HIS A 54 -5.64 -3.08 14.96
CA HIS A 54 -5.21 -2.02 14.04
C HIS A 54 -6.27 -1.71 12.97
N SER A 55 -7.48 -2.25 13.12
CA SER A 55 -8.61 -2.03 12.22
C SER A 55 -9.93 -1.99 12.98
N VAL A 56 -10.84 -1.15 12.53
CA VAL A 56 -12.22 -1.09 12.98
C VAL A 56 -13.11 -1.62 11.87
N VAL A 57 -13.97 -2.56 12.21
CA VAL A 57 -15.01 -3.08 11.33
C VAL A 57 -16.23 -2.19 11.50
N ALA A 58 -16.58 -1.45 10.44
CA ALA A 58 -17.84 -0.74 10.35
C ALA A 58 -18.84 -1.62 9.59
N HIS A 59 -20.00 -1.88 10.17
CA HIS A 59 -21.05 -2.66 9.54
C HIS A 59 -22.38 -1.91 9.55
N CYS A 60 -23.19 -2.16 8.52
CA CYS A 60 -24.57 -1.73 8.46
C CYS A 60 -25.44 -2.93 8.08
N ALA A 61 -26.57 -3.10 8.77
CA ALA A 61 -27.50 -4.21 8.51
C ALA A 61 -28.48 -3.90 7.36
N ALA A 62 -28.83 -2.62 7.15
CA ALA A 62 -29.74 -2.19 6.09
C ALA A 62 -29.43 -0.74 5.70
N PRO A 63 -28.89 -0.48 4.49
CA PRO A 63 -28.40 -1.45 3.51
C PRO A 63 -27.22 -2.30 4.03
N GLU A 64 -27.16 -3.58 3.69
CA GLU A 64 -26.12 -4.50 4.19
C GLU A 64 -24.75 -4.15 3.58
N TRP A 65 -23.81 -3.74 4.44
CA TRP A 65 -22.41 -3.58 4.05
C TRP A 65 -21.48 -3.76 5.24
N ARG A 66 -20.22 -4.10 4.95
CA ARG A 66 -19.15 -4.20 5.95
C ARG A 66 -17.84 -3.69 5.36
N VAL A 67 -17.17 -2.81 6.07
CA VAL A 67 -15.89 -2.22 5.68
C VAL A 67 -14.90 -2.33 6.83
N PHE A 68 -13.65 -2.64 6.50
CA PHE A 68 -12.53 -2.65 7.43
C PHE A 68 -11.76 -1.34 7.26
N VAL A 69 -11.77 -0.50 8.29
CA VAL A 69 -11.09 0.79 8.29
C VAL A 69 -9.81 0.68 9.12
N PRO A 70 -8.62 0.83 8.53
CA PRO A 70 -7.38 0.84 9.29
C PRO A 70 -7.30 2.09 10.18
N VAL A 71 -6.85 1.90 11.42
CA VAL A 71 -6.70 2.95 12.43
C VAL A 71 -5.31 2.92 13.02
N GLY A 72 -4.81 4.07 13.47
CA GLY A 72 -3.46 4.17 14.07
C GLY A 72 -2.30 4.08 13.07
N GLN A 73 -2.60 3.88 11.78
CA GLN A 73 -1.70 4.21 10.70
C GLN A 73 -1.61 5.73 10.67
N ARG A 74 -0.68 6.34 11.42
CA ARG A 74 -0.31 7.74 11.18
C ARG A 74 -0.06 7.83 9.70
N GLY A 75 -0.90 8.59 9.00
CA GLY A 75 -0.76 8.79 7.57
C GLY A 75 0.71 9.04 7.31
N ALA A 76 1.36 8.09 6.63
CA ALA A 76 2.61 8.39 5.97
C ALA A 76 2.22 9.30 4.79
N VAL A 77 1.73 10.50 5.11
CA VAL A 77 2.24 11.68 4.47
C VAL A 77 3.72 11.57 4.72
N VAL A 78 4.44 10.96 3.79
CA VAL A 78 5.86 11.19 3.66
C VAL A 78 5.92 12.71 3.51
N PRO A 79 6.33 13.48 4.54
CA PRO A 79 6.63 14.89 4.28
C PRO A 79 7.63 14.88 3.12
N PRO A 80 7.59 15.85 2.18
CA PRO A 80 8.68 15.98 1.23
C PRO A 80 9.94 16.09 2.09
N VAL A 81 10.72 15.02 2.16
CA VAL A 81 11.96 14.99 2.89
C VAL A 81 12.79 16.03 2.17
N PRO A 82 13.11 17.20 2.78
CA PRO A 82 14.13 18.04 2.17
C PRO A 82 15.33 17.12 2.01
N VAL A 83 15.82 17.00 0.78
CA VAL A 83 16.98 16.17 0.45
C VAL A 83 18.19 16.79 1.16
N ALA A 84 18.33 16.47 2.45
CA ALA A 84 19.57 16.59 3.16
C ALA A 84 20.44 15.46 2.62
N LEU A 85 21.50 15.84 1.91
CA LEU A 85 22.55 14.93 1.48
C LEU A 85 22.96 14.10 2.71
N PRO A 86 22.79 12.76 2.70
CA PRO A 86 23.24 11.96 3.83
C PRO A 86 24.77 11.98 3.85
N SER A 87 25.35 12.54 4.92
CA SER A 87 26.71 12.18 5.31
C SER A 87 26.69 10.73 5.74
N PHE A 88 27.00 9.84 4.80
CA PHE A 88 27.04 8.40 5.01
C PHE A 88 28.31 8.05 5.76
N THR A 89 28.22 7.81 7.07
CA THR A 89 29.19 6.96 7.77
C THR A 89 28.73 5.51 7.56
N PRO A 90 29.49 4.68 6.83
CA PRO A 90 29.10 3.29 6.64
C PRO A 90 29.14 2.57 7.99
N ARG A 91 27.98 2.05 8.42
CA ARG A 91 27.94 0.99 9.43
C ARG A 91 28.29 -0.32 8.70
N PRO A 92 29.38 -1.00 9.05
CA PRO A 92 29.67 -2.29 8.46
C PRO A 92 28.68 -3.33 8.97
N ASP A 93 28.25 -4.20 8.05
CA ASP A 93 27.77 -5.55 8.29
C ASP A 93 26.38 -5.73 8.93
N ALA A 94 25.35 -5.48 8.13
CA ALA A 94 24.16 -6.34 8.14
C ALA A 94 24.18 -7.12 6.82
N GLU A 95 24.71 -8.34 6.88
CA GLU A 95 24.80 -9.26 5.75
C GLU A 95 23.41 -9.42 5.11
N ALA A 96 23.24 -8.86 3.91
CA ALA A 96 22.02 -9.01 3.16
C ALA A 96 21.74 -10.51 2.97
N PRO A 97 20.48 -10.98 3.03
CA PRO A 97 20.14 -12.38 2.83
C PRO A 97 20.85 -12.92 1.58
N ALA A 98 21.74 -13.89 1.76
CA ALA A 98 22.60 -14.40 0.71
C ALA A 98 21.80 -15.28 -0.26
N VAL A 99 21.17 -14.65 -1.25
CA VAL A 99 20.52 -15.36 -2.36
C VAL A 99 21.59 -16.07 -3.18
N ARG A 100 21.47 -17.38 -3.35
CA ARG A 100 22.42 -18.23 -4.09
C ARG A 100 21.91 -18.58 -5.48
N ARG A 101 22.82 -18.96 -6.37
CA ARG A 101 22.47 -19.49 -7.69
C ARG A 101 21.50 -20.66 -7.56
N GLY A 102 20.38 -20.58 -8.29
CA GLY A 102 19.33 -21.61 -8.32
C GLY A 102 18.19 -21.38 -7.34
N ASP A 103 18.31 -20.39 -6.44
CA ASP A 103 17.23 -20.07 -5.51
C ASP A 103 16.01 -19.51 -6.25
N ARG A 104 14.83 -19.99 -5.85
CA ARG A 104 13.57 -19.39 -6.28
C ARG A 104 13.35 -18.11 -5.50
N VAL A 105 13.25 -17.00 -6.22
CA VAL A 105 13.07 -15.67 -5.64
C VAL A 105 11.83 -15.02 -6.22
N THR A 106 11.14 -14.23 -5.41
CA THR A 106 10.05 -13.38 -5.89
C THR A 106 10.62 -12.03 -6.30
N LEU A 107 10.42 -11.68 -7.56
CA LEU A 107 10.70 -10.35 -8.10
C LEU A 107 9.52 -9.44 -7.83
N GLU A 108 9.80 -8.31 -7.18
CA GLU A 108 8.84 -7.22 -7.03
C GLU A 108 9.20 -6.09 -7.97
N VAL A 109 8.24 -5.70 -8.80
CA VAL A 109 8.30 -4.49 -9.63
C VAL A 109 7.15 -3.60 -9.21
N GLY A 110 7.46 -2.40 -8.75
CA GLY A 110 6.45 -1.44 -8.31
C GLY A 110 6.75 -0.04 -8.78
N GLY A 111 5.68 0.72 -8.96
CA GLY A 111 5.67 2.15 -9.19
C GLY A 111 4.61 2.79 -8.29
N ASP A 112 4.36 4.09 -8.45
CA ASP A 112 3.47 4.86 -7.58
C ASP A 112 2.07 4.20 -7.42
N GLY A 113 1.87 3.49 -6.31
CA GLY A 113 0.60 2.87 -5.92
C GLY A 113 0.37 1.42 -6.38
N PHE A 114 1.34 0.74 -6.98
CA PHE A 114 1.19 -0.67 -7.37
C PHE A 114 2.48 -1.48 -7.17
N VAL A 115 2.33 -2.76 -6.84
CA VAL A 115 3.42 -3.73 -6.76
C VAL A 115 2.99 -5.01 -7.44
N ILE A 116 3.82 -5.52 -8.36
CA ILE A 116 3.61 -6.77 -9.07
C ILE A 116 4.71 -7.73 -8.64
N GLY A 117 4.30 -8.88 -8.09
CA GLY A 117 5.18 -9.99 -7.75
C GLY A 117 5.23 -11.02 -8.89
N MET A 118 6.41 -11.51 -9.24
CA MET A 118 6.58 -12.63 -10.18
C MET A 118 7.70 -13.57 -9.73
N ASP A 119 7.54 -14.86 -10.03
CA ASP A 119 8.56 -15.85 -9.72
C ASP A 119 9.76 -15.75 -10.67
N ALA A 120 10.95 -15.92 -10.10
CA ALA A 120 12.21 -15.96 -10.83
C ALA A 120 13.19 -16.91 -10.16
N VAL A 121 14.26 -17.22 -10.88
CA VAL A 121 15.37 -18.03 -10.40
C VAL A 121 16.65 -17.21 -10.45
N ALA A 122 17.40 -17.20 -9.36
CA ALA A 122 18.72 -16.57 -9.33
C ALA A 122 19.69 -17.29 -10.27
N GLU A 123 20.25 -16.56 -11.25
CA GLU A 123 21.21 -17.13 -12.21
C GLU A 123 22.64 -17.18 -11.66
N ALA A 124 22.94 -16.33 -10.66
CA ALA A 124 24.21 -16.31 -9.96
C ALA A 124 24.00 -15.91 -8.49
N ASP A 125 25.04 -16.04 -7.69
CA ASP A 125 25.03 -15.63 -6.30
C ASP A 125 24.90 -14.10 -6.18
N ALA A 126 24.25 -13.67 -5.11
CA ALA A 126 24.14 -12.28 -4.75
C ALA A 126 25.52 -11.65 -4.53
N LYS A 127 25.79 -10.53 -5.21
CA LYS A 127 27.00 -9.74 -5.01
C LYS A 127 26.65 -8.27 -4.83
N ASP A 128 27.19 -7.67 -3.78
CA ASP A 128 26.95 -6.26 -3.41
C ASP A 128 25.45 -5.93 -3.28
N GLY A 129 24.67 -6.83 -2.67
CA GLY A 129 23.23 -6.69 -2.47
C GLY A 129 22.39 -6.76 -3.76
N ARG A 130 22.97 -7.19 -4.88
CA ARG A 130 22.28 -7.39 -6.16
C ARG A 130 22.39 -8.83 -6.61
N VAL A 131 21.36 -9.30 -7.31
CA VAL A 131 21.31 -10.66 -7.85
C VAL A 131 20.80 -10.64 -9.29
N PRO A 132 21.53 -11.28 -10.23
CA PRO A 132 21.00 -11.55 -11.55
C PRO A 132 19.98 -12.68 -11.47
N VAL A 133 18.81 -12.44 -12.04
CA VAL A 133 17.65 -13.31 -11.96
C VAL A 133 17.08 -13.54 -13.34
N ARG A 134 16.54 -14.73 -13.57
CA ARG A 134 15.77 -15.08 -14.76
C ARG A 134 14.31 -15.17 -14.38
N ALA A 135 13.47 -14.36 -15.02
CA ALA A 135 12.03 -14.45 -14.86
C ALA A 135 11.53 -15.81 -15.35
N ALA A 136 10.72 -16.50 -14.53
CA ALA A 136 10.10 -17.77 -14.92
C ALA A 136 9.14 -17.57 -16.11
N ALA A 137 8.46 -16.42 -16.14
CA ALA A 137 7.66 -15.98 -17.27
C ALA A 137 8.56 -15.31 -18.34
N GLY A 138 8.68 -15.96 -19.50
CA GLY A 138 9.34 -15.39 -20.68
C GLY A 138 10.88 -15.43 -20.68
N GLY A 139 11.53 -15.96 -19.64
CA GLY A 139 12.97 -16.24 -19.63
C GLY A 139 13.88 -15.01 -19.68
N ARG A 140 13.32 -13.82 -19.48
CA ARG A 140 14.06 -12.55 -19.53
C ARG A 140 15.03 -12.47 -18.35
N ARG A 141 16.28 -12.11 -18.63
CA ARG A 141 17.32 -11.88 -17.62
C ARG A 141 17.23 -10.47 -17.09
N LEU A 142 17.23 -10.33 -15.77
CA LEU A 142 17.05 -9.07 -15.05
C LEU A 142 18.07 -9.01 -13.91
N THR A 143 18.34 -7.82 -13.39
CA THR A 143 19.20 -7.63 -12.21
C THR A 143 18.43 -6.82 -11.19
N GLY A 144 18.20 -7.39 -10.01
CA GLY A 144 17.47 -6.72 -8.93
C GLY A 144 18.29 -6.59 -7.66
N ALA A 145 17.88 -5.67 -6.80
CA ALA A 145 18.46 -5.47 -5.48
C ALA A 145 17.72 -6.32 -4.45
N ILE A 146 18.45 -6.98 -3.56
CA ILE A 146 17.88 -7.80 -2.48
C ILE A 146 17.46 -6.85 -1.37
N GLY A 147 16.17 -6.83 -1.07
CA GLY A 147 15.65 -6.16 0.11
C GLY A 147 15.98 -6.94 1.38
N ALA A 148 15.96 -6.25 2.52
CA ALA A 148 16.15 -6.88 3.84
C ALA A 148 15.09 -7.96 4.15
N ASP A 149 14.00 -7.99 3.39
CA ASP A 149 12.91 -8.97 3.44
C ASP A 149 13.15 -10.22 2.55
N GLY A 150 14.32 -10.35 1.92
CA GLY A 150 14.66 -11.47 1.04
C GLY A 150 14.00 -11.40 -0.35
N ARG A 151 13.32 -10.29 -0.67
CA ARG A 151 12.69 -10.07 -1.98
C ARG A 151 13.61 -9.32 -2.92
N VAL A 152 13.49 -9.57 -4.21
CA VAL A 152 14.33 -8.93 -5.23
C VAL A 152 13.54 -7.81 -5.90
N ARG A 153 13.98 -6.56 -5.71
CA ARG A 153 13.35 -5.37 -6.30
C ARG A 153 14.05 -4.94 -7.57
N LEU A 154 13.29 -4.71 -8.62
CA LEU A 154 13.80 -4.08 -9.84
C LEU A 154 13.61 -2.57 -9.72
N ARG A 155 14.69 -1.79 -9.88
CA ARG A 155 14.53 -0.35 -10.14
C ARG A 155 13.90 -0.22 -11.52
N ALA A 156 12.64 0.18 -11.57
CA ALA A 156 12.05 0.67 -12.80
C ALA A 156 12.88 1.88 -13.23
N LEU A 157 13.68 1.72 -14.29
CA LEU A 157 14.19 2.86 -15.03
C LEU A 157 12.93 3.52 -15.61
N SER A 158 12.53 4.66 -15.05
CA SER A 158 11.35 5.45 -15.45
C SER A 158 11.40 5.98 -16.90
N SER A 159 12.20 5.39 -17.78
CA SER A 159 12.37 5.77 -19.19
C SER A 159 11.70 4.84 -20.19
N MET A 160 11.02 3.76 -19.77
CA MET A 160 10.35 2.82 -20.71
C MET A 160 8.85 3.05 -20.92
N VAL A 161 8.21 4.00 -20.23
CA VAL A 161 6.79 4.38 -20.45
C VAL A 161 6.69 5.66 -21.29
N ASN A 162 7.54 5.79 -22.31
CA ASN A 162 7.33 6.73 -23.40
C ASN A 162 8.03 6.18 -24.64
N GLY A 163 7.35 5.27 -25.33
CA GLY A 163 7.94 4.51 -26.44
C GLY A 163 6.88 3.97 -27.39
N ARG A 164 6.24 4.92 -28.09
CA ARG A 164 5.36 4.77 -29.26
C ARG A 164 3.93 4.29 -29.04
#